data_AF-A0A533VQ93-F1
#
_entry.id   AF-A0A533VQ93-F1
#
_cell.length_a   1.000
_cell.length_b   1.000
_cell.length_c   1.000
_cell.angle_alpha   90.00
_cell.angle_beta   90.00
_cell.angle_gamma   90.00
#
_symmetry.space_group_name_H-M   'P 1'
#
loop_
_entity.id
_entity.type
_entity.pdbx_description
1 polymer ?
#
loop_
_entity_poly.entity_id
_entity_poly.type
_entity_poly.pdbx_seq_one_letter_code
_entity_poly.pdbx_strand_id
1 'polypeptide(L)'
;MIPSPQPKGRVVGYKPLQERFSYYALDDGTVLGVKPAVVKVTRLQNPDGSLAYAPDGSPAYFYATQNVTQILSPEEYKTMV
;
A
#
# COMPACT_ATOMS: atom_id res chain seq x y z
N MET A 1 0.81 -5.58 -23.46
CA MET A 1 0.33 -6.06 -22.15
C MET A 1 -1.18 -6.15 -22.18
N ILE A 2 -1.74 -7.33 -21.97
CA ILE A 2 -3.19 -7.48 -21.74
C ILE A 2 -3.44 -6.98 -20.32
N PRO A 3 -4.32 -5.99 -20.08
CA PRO A 3 -4.63 -5.57 -18.72
C PRO A 3 -5.22 -6.77 -17.97
N SER A 4 -4.58 -7.15 -16.86
CA SER A 4 -5.11 -8.19 -15.99
C SER A 4 -6.53 -7.81 -15.56
N PRO A 5 -7.50 -8.74 -15.58
CA PRO A 5 -8.85 -8.46 -15.13
C PRO A 5 -8.79 -7.87 -13.72
N GLN A 6 -9.28 -6.64 -13.55
CA GLN A 6 -9.40 -6.06 -12.23
C GLN A 6 -10.42 -6.92 -11.44
N PRO A 7 -10.09 -7.35 -10.21
CA PRO A 7 -11.02 -8.13 -9.40
C PRO A 7 -12.36 -7.40 -9.27
N LYS A 8 -13.47 -8.10 -9.52
CA LYS A 8 -14.79 -7.54 -9.27
C LYS A 8 -14.96 -7.28 -7.78
N GLY A 9 -15.40 -6.09 -7.44
CA GLY A 9 -15.64 -5.72 -6.05
C GLY A 9 -16.01 -4.26 -5.90
N ARG A 10 -16.41 -3.89 -4.68
CA ARG A 10 -16.82 -2.54 -4.33
C ARG A 10 -15.68 -1.80 -3.65
N VAL A 11 -15.43 -0.57 -4.09
CA VAL A 11 -14.50 0.33 -3.40
C VAL A 11 -15.05 0.64 -2.02
N VAL A 12 -14.21 0.49 -0.99
CA VAL A 12 -14.56 0.80 0.39
C VAL A 12 -13.72 1.98 0.88
N GLY A 13 -14.37 2.90 1.59
CA GLY A 13 -13.67 3.94 2.32
C GLY A 13 -12.86 3.33 3.46
N TYR A 14 -11.66 3.85 3.70
CA TYR A 14 -10.80 3.41 4.79
C TYR A 14 -10.02 4.62 5.33
N LYS A 15 -9.49 4.44 6.53
CA LYS A 15 -8.53 5.36 7.15
C LYS A 15 -7.27 4.57 7.47
N PRO A 16 -6.08 4.99 7.00
CA PRO A 16 -4.84 4.34 7.40
C PRO A 16 -4.69 4.39 8.93
N LEU A 17 -4.46 3.24 9.56
CA LEU A 17 -4.18 3.18 11.00
C LEU A 17 -2.69 3.41 11.27
N GLN A 18 -1.83 2.83 10.44
CA GLN A 18 -0.38 2.98 10.54
C GLN A 18 0.27 2.75 9.18
N GLU A 19 1.14 3.66 8.79
CA GLU A 19 2.04 3.51 7.65
C GLU A 19 3.36 4.20 8.02
N ARG A 20 4.49 3.50 7.99
CA ARG A 20 5.81 4.04 8.34
C ARG A 20 6.75 4.04 7.14
N PHE A 21 7.63 5.03 7.08
CA PHE A 21 8.75 5.02 6.14
C PHE A 21 9.81 4.00 6.59
N SER A 22 10.38 3.30 5.62
CA SER A 22 11.65 2.61 5.72
C SER A 22 12.74 3.52 5.16
N TYR A 23 13.86 3.64 5.86
CA TYR A 23 14.96 4.54 5.48
C TYR A 23 16.22 3.74 5.14
N TYR A 24 16.90 4.17 4.07
CA TYR A 24 18.08 3.51 3.52
C TYR A 24 19.18 4.55 3.28
N ALA A 25 20.37 4.34 3.86
CA ALA A 25 21.54 5.14 3.52
C ALA A 25 22.07 4.71 2.14
N LEU A 26 22.32 5.68 1.26
CA LEU A 26 22.83 5.46 -0.08
C LEU A 26 24.35 5.75 -0.14
N ASP A 27 25.00 5.28 -1.20
CA ASP A 27 26.44 5.41 -1.42
C ASP A 27 26.88 6.86 -1.73
N ASP A 28 25.99 7.67 -2.28
CA ASP A 28 26.18 9.11 -2.48
C ASP A 28 26.03 9.95 -1.19
N GLY A 29 25.78 9.29 -0.06
CA GLY A 29 25.63 9.93 1.24
C GLY A 29 24.22 10.47 1.52
N THR A 30 23.25 10.30 0.62
CA THR A 30 21.84 10.63 0.90
C THR A 30 21.13 9.50 1.65
N VAL A 31 19.94 9.80 2.18
CA VAL A 31 19.04 8.84 2.81
C VAL A 31 17.72 8.80 2.03
N LEU A 32 17.39 7.64 1.48
CA LEU A 32 16.12 7.38 0.81
C LEU A 32 15.09 6.88 1.83
N GLY A 33 14.02 7.63 2.03
CA GLY A 33 12.82 7.17 2.72
C GLY A 33 11.78 6.65 1.73
N VAL A 34 11.34 5.39 1.87
CA VAL A 34 10.26 4.81 1.06
C VAL A 34 9.13 4.30 1.96
N LYS A 35 7.90 4.59 1.58
CA LYS A 35 6.71 4.03 2.20
C LYS A 35 5.69 3.61 1.14
N PRO A 36 5.25 2.34 1.10
CA PRO A 36 4.06 1.97 0.36
C PRO A 36 2.83 2.53 1.07
N ALA A 37 2.13 3.46 0.43
CA ALA A 37 0.86 3.98 0.88
C ALA A 37 -0.27 3.23 0.19
N VAL A 38 -1.25 2.74 0.95
CA VAL A 38 -2.47 2.20 0.36
C VAL A 38 -3.25 3.39 -0.19
N VAL A 39 -3.74 3.30 -1.43
CA VAL A 39 -4.53 4.36 -2.10
C VAL A 39 -5.95 3.93 -2.46
N LYS A 40 -6.22 2.63 -2.43
CA LYS A 40 -7.54 2.06 -2.72
C LYS A 40 -7.69 0.72 -2.03
N VAL A 41 -8.87 0.50 -1.47
CA VAL A 41 -9.29 -0.79 -0.92
C VAL A 41 -10.60 -1.20 -1.58
N THR A 42 -10.69 -2.46 -1.99
CA THR A 42 -11.83 -3.05 -2.67
C THR A 42 -12.27 -4.30 -1.90
N ARG A 43 -13.53 -4.33 -1.44
CA ARG A 43 -14.15 -5.56 -0.93
C ARG A 43 -14.50 -6.44 -2.12
N LEU A 44 -13.91 -7.64 -2.18
CA LEU A 44 -14.10 -8.55 -3.30
C LEU A 44 -15.50 -9.17 -3.29
N GLN A 45 -16.02 -9.39 -4.50
CA GLN A 45 -17.30 -10.03 -4.74
C GLN A 45 -17.14 -11.20 -5.71
N ASN A 46 -17.96 -12.23 -5.51
CA ASN A 46 -18.12 -13.32 -6.45
C ASN A 46 -18.84 -12.85 -7.73
N PRO A 47 -18.84 -13.63 -8.82
CA PRO A 47 -19.53 -13.26 -10.06
C PRO A 47 -21.03 -13.00 -9.91
N ASP A 48 -21.67 -13.61 -8.92
CA ASP A 48 -23.08 -13.43 -8.55
C ASP A 48 -23.35 -12.18 -7.67
N GLY A 49 -22.30 -11.42 -7.34
CA GLY A 49 -22.38 -10.22 -6.52
C GLY A 49 -22.30 -10.47 -5.00
N SER A 50 -22.30 -11.72 -4.55
CA SER A 50 -22.11 -12.07 -3.14
C SER A 50 -20.70 -11.72 -2.65
N LEU A 51 -20.52 -11.54 -1.34
CA LEU A 51 -19.21 -11.22 -0.76
C LEU A 51 -18.26 -12.42 -0.90
N ALA A 52 -17.05 -12.16 -1.40
CA ALA A 52 -16.00 -13.17 -1.44
C ALA A 52 -15.33 -13.31 -0.07
N TYR A 53 -14.90 -14.52 0.26
CA TYR A 53 -14.16 -14.82 1.48
C TYR A 53 -12.92 -15.63 1.14
N ALA A 54 -11.85 -15.44 1.89
CA ALA A 54 -10.65 -16.25 1.80
C ALA A 54 -10.92 -17.67 2.35
N PRO A 55 -10.05 -18.66 2.07
CA PRO A 55 -10.24 -20.03 2.53
C PRO A 55 -10.39 -20.20 4.05
N ASP A 56 -9.85 -19.24 4.83
CA ASP A 56 -9.95 -19.18 6.28
C ASP A 56 -11.28 -18.56 6.78
N GLY A 57 -12.20 -18.22 5.87
CA GLY A 57 -13.49 -17.58 6.18
C GLY A 57 -13.39 -16.08 6.42
N SER A 58 -12.20 -15.47 6.29
CA SER A 58 -12.05 -14.02 6.44
C SER A 58 -12.54 -13.27 5.20
N PRO A 59 -13.04 -12.03 5.35
CA PRO A 59 -13.35 -11.15 4.23
C PRO A 59 -12.18 -10.98 3.24
N ALA A 60 -12.36 -11.40 1.99
CA ALA A 60 -11.41 -11.13 0.92
C ALA A 60 -11.41 -9.64 0.47
N TYR A 61 -10.21 -9.06 0.44
CA TYR A 61 -9.99 -7.70 -0.07
C TYR A 61 -8.90 -7.68 -1.13
N PHE A 62 -9.01 -6.72 -2.04
CA PHE A 62 -7.92 -6.28 -2.89
C PHE A 62 -7.55 -4.84 -2.50
N TYR A 63 -6.28 -4.50 -2.56
CA TYR A 63 -5.81 -3.15 -2.30
C TYR A 63 -4.76 -2.75 -3.34
N ALA A 64 -4.71 -1.45 -3.64
CA ALA A 64 -3.67 -0.87 -4.48
C ALA A 64 -2.77 0.01 -3.62
N THR A 65 -1.47 -0.08 -3.88
CA THR A 65 -0.44 0.72 -3.21
C THR A 65 0.26 1.64 -4.20
N GLN A 66 0.72 2.78 -3.71
CA GLN A 66 1.69 3.62 -4.40
C GLN A 66 2.87 3.89 -3.48
N ASN A 67 4.07 3.97 -4.04
CA ASN A 67 5.24 4.33 -3.27
C ASN A 67 5.26 5.85 -3.06
N VAL A 68 5.38 6.26 -1.80
CA VAL A 68 5.73 7.62 -1.41
C VAL A 68 7.21 7.60 -1.08
N THR A 69 7.96 8.52 -1.70
CA THR A 69 9.41 8.63 -1.52
C THR A 69 9.78 10.01 -1.00
N GLN A 70 10.81 10.06 -0.17
CA GLN A 70 11.49 11.29 0.21
C GLN A 70 13.00 11.05 0.22
N ILE A 71 13.75 12.09 -0.13
CA ILE A 71 15.21 12.08 -0.10
C ILE A 71 15.63 13.07 0.98
N LEU A 72 16.55 12.64 1.84
CA LEU A 72 17.07 13.42 2.95
C LEU A 72 18.59 13.41 2.90
N SER A 73 19.21 14.44 3.46
CA SER A 73 20.60 14.39 3.92
C SER A 73 20.70 13.57 5.22
N PRO A 74 21.92 13.11 5.59
CA PRO A 74 22.14 12.43 6.87
C PRO A 74 21.79 13.29 8.08
N GLU A 75 21.95 14.62 7.97
CA GLU A 75 21.63 15.56 9.06
C GLU A 75 20.13 15.68 9.26
N GLU A 76 19.36 15.85 8.18
CA GLU A 76 17.89 15.88 8.23
C GLU A 76 17.34 14.59 8.83
N TYR A 77 17.84 13.42 8.39
CA TYR A 77 17.42 12.14 8.94
C TYR A 77 17.66 12.05 10.47
N LYS A 78 18.83 12.46 10.96
CA LYS A 78 19.16 12.44 12.40
C LYS A 78 18.23 13.29 13.26
N THR A 79 17.66 14.36 12.71
CA THR A 79 16.70 15.21 13.45
C THR A 79 15.29 14.62 13.50
N MET A 80 15.00 13.62 12.66
CA MET A 80 13.67 12.98 12.59
C MET A 80 13.53 11.73 13.48
N VAL A 81 14.64 11.06 13.82
CA VAL A 81 14.66 9.80 14.59
C VAL A 81 15.03 9.96 16.05
#